data_AF-A0A8D7B4U0-F1
#
_entry.id   AF-A0A8D7B4U0-F1
#
_cell.length_a   1.000
_cell.length_b   1.000
_cell.length_c   1.000
_cell.angle_alpha   90.00
_cell.angle_beta   90.00
_cell.angle_gamma   90.00
#
_symmetry.space_group_name_H-M   'P 1'
#
loop_
_entity.id
_entity.type
_entity.pdbx_description
1 polymer ?
#
loop_
_entity_poly.entity_id
_entity_poly.type
_entity_poly.pdbx_seq_one_letter_code
_entity_poly.pdbx_strand_id
1 'polypeptide(L)'
;RYDLVDLTRQALAKYANKVFLKIIEGYQLSNLKQVTIYSQHFLDLMKELDLLLSCHDGFLLGPWLESAKRLARDPEQEQQFEWNARTQVTMWFDNTETEASLLRDYG
;
A
#
# COMPACT_ATOMS: atom_id res chain seq x y z
N ARG A 1 12.05 -18.83 -1.18
CA ARG A 1 12.01 -17.52 -1.89
C ARG A 1 11.11 -16.53 -1.18
N TYR A 2 9.93 -16.97 -0.72
CA TYR A 2 9.00 -16.16 0.08
C TYR A 2 9.64 -15.48 1.31
N ASP A 3 10.29 -16.24 2.20
CA ASP A 3 10.85 -15.69 3.46
C ASP A 3 11.88 -14.58 3.24
N LEU A 4 12.67 -14.68 2.17
CA LEU A 4 13.66 -13.67 1.82
C LEU A 4 12.98 -12.37 1.38
N VAL A 5 11.96 -12.47 0.52
CA VAL A 5 11.17 -11.31 0.07
C VAL A 5 10.47 -10.66 1.27
N ASP A 6 9.86 -11.45 2.15
CA ASP A 6 9.17 -10.90 3.33
C ASP A 6 10.15 -10.26 4.32
N LEU A 7 11.31 -10.87 4.60
CA LEU A 7 12.32 -10.28 5.47
C LEU A 7 12.86 -8.97 4.89
N THR A 8 13.15 -8.91 3.60
CA THR A 8 13.60 -7.69 2.93
C THR A 8 12.51 -6.62 2.95
N ARG A 9 11.24 -6.99 2.72
CA ARG A 9 10.08 -6.09 2.84
C ARG A 9 10.00 -5.49 4.24
N GLN A 10 10.10 -6.31 5.29
CA GLN A 10 10.08 -5.83 6.68
C GLN A 10 11.26 -4.90 6.99
N ALA A 11 12.46 -5.20 6.49
CA ALA A 11 13.64 -4.36 6.67
C ALA A 11 13.49 -2.99 5.99
N LEU A 12 13.02 -2.98 4.73
CA LEU A 12 12.76 -1.75 3.99
C LEU A 12 11.65 -0.91 4.63
N ALA A 13 10.56 -1.52 5.10
CA ALA A 13 9.50 -0.81 5.81
C ALA A 13 10.00 -0.12 7.09
N LYS A 14 10.84 -0.82 7.88
CA LYS A 14 11.49 -0.22 9.05
C LYS A 14 12.41 0.94 8.68
N TYR A 15 13.12 0.84 7.56
CA TYR A 15 13.98 1.93 7.08
C TYR A 15 13.18 3.12 6.56
N ALA A 16 12.12 2.89 5.78
CA ALA A 16 11.20 3.92 5.30
C ALA A 16 10.61 4.74 6.47
N ASN A 17 10.23 4.08 7.57
CA ASN A 17 9.80 4.77 8.79
C ASN A 17 10.88 5.71 9.36
N LYS A 18 12.16 5.31 9.36
CA LYS A 18 13.25 6.18 9.80
C LYS A 18 13.40 7.40 8.88
N VAL A 19 13.25 7.21 7.56
CA VAL A 19 13.29 8.31 6.59
C VAL A 19 12.12 9.25 6.78
N PHE A 20 10.91 8.72 7.00
CA PHE A 20 9.71 9.51 7.28
C PHE A 20 9.89 10.41 8.51
N LEU A 21 10.46 9.90 9.60
CA LEU A 21 10.75 10.72 10.78
C LEU A 21 11.69 11.89 10.49
N LYS A 22 12.65 11.74 9.57
CA LYS A 22 13.54 12.85 9.13
C LYS A 22 12.82 13.89 8.29
N ILE A 23 11.78 13.50 7.55
CA ILE A 23 10.90 14.44 6.84
C ILE A 23 10.14 15.28 7.87
N ILE A 24 9.54 14.64 8.88
CA ILE A 24 8.81 15.32 9.95
C ILE A 24 9.71 16.30 10.72
N GLU A 25 10.93 15.89 11.07
CA GLU A 25 11.92 16.76 11.70
C GLU A 25 12.25 17.96 10.81
N GLY A 26 12.53 17.74 9.52
CA GLY A 26 12.82 18.80 8.56
C GLY A 26 11.65 19.79 8.44
N TYR A 27 10.41 19.30 8.46
CA TYR A 27 9.21 20.12 8.42
C TYR A 27 9.07 20.97 9.68
N GLN A 28 9.24 20.38 10.86
CA GLN A 28 9.19 21.09 12.15
C GLN A 28 10.25 22.20 12.25
N LEU A 29 11.43 21.98 11.66
CA LEU A 29 12.52 22.96 11.60
C LEU A 29 12.40 23.94 10.43
N SER A 30 11.31 23.88 9.63
CA SER A 30 11.14 24.67 8.40
C SER A 30 12.30 24.53 7.39
N ASN A 31 12.99 23.40 7.41
CA ASN A 31 14.11 23.09 6.53
C ASN A 31 13.62 22.45 5.23
N LEU A 32 13.22 23.29 4.27
CA LEU A 32 12.70 22.85 2.97
C LEU A 32 13.64 21.93 2.20
N LYS A 33 14.96 22.15 2.30
CA LYS A 33 15.96 21.32 1.62
C LYS A 33 15.96 19.90 2.20
N GLN A 34 15.90 19.76 3.52
CA GLN A 34 15.82 18.47 4.19
C GLN A 34 14.55 17.72 3.84
N VAL A 35 13.39 18.41 3.89
CA VAL A 35 12.10 17.83 3.52
C VAL A 35 12.16 17.31 2.09
N THR A 36 12.62 18.12 1.14
CA THR A 36 12.68 17.76 -0.28
C THR A 36 13.54 16.51 -0.52
N ILE A 37 14.74 16.48 0.06
CA ILE A 37 15.68 15.36 -0.11
C ILE A 37 15.11 14.07 0.47
N TYR A 38 14.60 14.09 1.71
CA TYR A 38 14.10 12.88 2.34
C TYR A 38 12.74 12.43 1.81
N SER A 39 11.89 13.36 1.34
CA SER A 39 10.65 13.01 0.63
C SER A 39 10.95 12.29 -0.68
N GLN A 40 11.91 12.79 -1.47
CA GLN A 40 12.33 12.11 -2.70
C GLN A 40 12.87 10.70 -2.39
N HIS A 41 13.76 10.60 -1.40
CA HIS A 41 14.32 9.32 -0.95
C HIS A 41 13.23 8.34 -0.47
N PHE A 42 12.22 8.83 0.26
CA PHE A 42 11.10 8.01 0.70
C PHE A 42 10.27 7.49 -0.48
N LEU A 43 9.99 8.33 -1.48
CA LEU A 43 9.27 7.89 -2.68
C LEU A 43 10.05 6.85 -3.48
N ASP A 44 11.39 6.98 -3.54
CA ASP A 44 12.23 6.00 -4.23
C ASP A 44 12.25 4.66 -3.46
N LEU A 45 12.29 4.68 -2.13
CA LEU A 45 12.11 3.47 -1.31
C LEU A 45 10.74 2.79 -1.53
N MET A 46 9.67 3.57 -1.72
CA MET A 46 8.35 3.00 -2.03
C MET A 46 8.34 2.28 -3.38
N LYS A 47 9.04 2.81 -4.40
CA LYS A 47 9.21 2.15 -5.70
C LYS A 47 10.06 0.88 -5.59
N GLU A 48 11.13 0.92 -4.80
CA GLU A 48 11.96 -0.27 -4.54
C GLU A 48 11.18 -1.37 -3.82
N LEU A 49 10.31 -0.99 -2.88
CA LEU A 49 9.42 -1.90 -2.18
C LEU A 49 8.42 -2.55 -3.17
N ASP A 50 7.79 -1.77 -4.04
CA ASP A 50 6.87 -2.26 -5.07
C ASP A 50 7.55 -3.27 -6.01
N LEU A 51 8.76 -2.95 -6.48
CA LEU A 51 9.58 -3.85 -7.31
C LEU A 51 9.93 -5.15 -6.58
N LEU A 52 10.33 -5.06 -5.31
CA LEU A 52 10.62 -6.25 -4.49
C LEU A 52 9.39 -7.16 -4.34
N LEU A 53 8.23 -6.57 -4.05
CA LEU A 53 6.97 -7.30 -3.88
C LEU A 53 6.53 -7.96 -5.19
N SER A 54 6.80 -7.34 -6.33
CA SER A 54 6.49 -7.90 -7.65
C SER A 54 7.22 -9.22 -7.95
N CYS A 55 8.27 -9.56 -7.20
CA CYS A 55 9.06 -10.79 -7.41
C CYS A 55 8.36 -12.08 -6.92
N HIS A 56 7.17 -11.98 -6.30
CA HIS A 56 6.45 -13.14 -5.79
C HIS A 56 4.94 -12.95 -5.84
N ASP A 57 4.23 -13.90 -6.48
CA ASP A 57 2.79 -13.82 -6.75
C ASP A 57 1.94 -13.60 -5.49
N GLY A 58 2.37 -14.14 -4.35
CA GLY A 58 1.72 -13.94 -3.05
C GLY A 58 1.68 -12.49 -2.53
N PHE A 59 2.40 -11.54 -3.15
CA PHE A 59 2.32 -10.12 -2.82
C PHE A 59 1.65 -9.28 -3.92
N LEU A 60 1.19 -9.90 -5.00
CA LEU A 60 0.52 -9.20 -6.08
C LEU A 60 -0.97 -9.00 -5.76
N LEU A 61 -1.47 -7.78 -5.98
CA LEU A 61 -2.90 -7.49 -5.86
C LEU A 61 -3.72 -8.14 -6.98
N GLY A 62 -3.14 -8.29 -8.18
CA GLY A 62 -3.83 -8.84 -9.36
C GLY A 62 -4.47 -10.22 -9.11
N PRO A 63 -3.72 -11.23 -8.62
CA PRO A 63 -4.27 -12.53 -8.28
C PRO A 63 -5.44 -12.50 -7.29
N TRP A 64 -5.42 -11.58 -6.31
CA TRP A 64 -6.53 -11.39 -5.37
C TRP A 64 -7.79 -10.90 -6.08
N LEU A 65 -7.66 -9.84 -6.89
CA LEU A 65 -8.78 -9.27 -7.65
C LEU A 65 -9.36 -10.26 -8.66
N GLU A 66 -8.49 -10.94 -9.41
CA GLU A 66 -8.90 -11.95 -10.39
C GLU A 66 -9.53 -13.19 -9.71
N SER A 67 -9.13 -13.51 -8.48
CA SER A 67 -9.82 -14.54 -7.70
C SER A 67 -11.24 -14.11 -7.32
N ALA A 68 -11.44 -12.85 -6.92
CA ALA A 68 -12.78 -12.34 -6.59
C ALA A 68 -13.69 -12.32 -7.82
N LYS A 69 -13.20 -11.79 -8.95
CA LYS A 69 -13.95 -11.70 -10.21
C LYS A 69 -14.41 -13.06 -10.75
N ARG A 70 -13.57 -14.10 -10.62
CA ARG A 70 -13.92 -15.47 -11.04
C ARG A 70 -15.11 -16.09 -10.30
N LEU A 71 -15.54 -15.52 -9.17
CA LEU A 71 -16.73 -15.97 -8.45
C LEU A 71 -18.04 -15.37 -8.99
N ALA A 72 -17.94 -14.34 -9.85
CA ALA A 72 -19.09 -13.67 -10.44
C ALA A 72 -19.79 -14.52 -11.50
N ARG A 73 -21.10 -14.32 -11.67
CA ARG A 73 -21.92 -15.03 -12.66
C ARG A 73 -22.27 -14.18 -13.88
N ASP A 74 -22.07 -12.87 -13.78
CA ASP A 74 -22.40 -11.89 -14.80
C ASP A 74 -21.47 -10.65 -14.65
N PRO A 75 -21.43 -9.76 -15.67
CA PRO A 75 -20.54 -8.60 -15.66
C PRO A 75 -20.84 -7.56 -14.57
N GLU A 76 -22.07 -7.52 -14.04
CA GLU A 76 -22.44 -6.60 -12.94
C GLU A 76 -21.85 -7.13 -11.62
N GLN A 77 -21.99 -8.44 -11.38
CA GLN A 77 -21.36 -9.11 -10.25
C GLN A 77 -19.83 -9.05 -10.30
N GLU A 78 -19.24 -9.11 -11.48
CA GLU A 78 -17.78 -9.01 -11.65
C GLU A 78 -17.27 -7.65 -11.12
N GLN A 79 -17.94 -6.56 -11.51
CA GLN A 79 -17.64 -5.21 -11.03
C GLN A 79 -17.85 -5.11 -9.51
N GLN A 80 -18.97 -5.64 -9.01
CA GLN A 80 -19.27 -5.62 -7.57
C GLN A 80 -18.22 -6.41 -6.76
N PHE A 81 -17.77 -7.55 -7.24
CA PHE A 81 -16.82 -8.40 -6.54
C PHE A 81 -15.41 -7.83 -6.55
N GLU A 82 -15.00 -7.21 -7.67
CA GLU A 82 -13.75 -6.45 -7.71
C GLU A 82 -13.81 -5.25 -6.74
N TRP A 83 -14.92 -4.51 -6.72
CA TRP A 83 -15.13 -3.41 -5.77
C TRP A 83 -15.02 -3.91 -4.32
N ASN A 84 -15.72 -4.99 -3.97
CA ASN A 84 -15.65 -5.59 -2.63
C ASN A 84 -14.20 -5.96 -2.25
N ALA A 85 -13.47 -6.60 -3.17
CA ALA A 85 -12.10 -7.05 -2.95
C ALA A 85 -11.12 -5.89 -2.73
N ARG A 86 -11.30 -4.76 -3.44
CA ARG A 86 -10.52 -3.53 -3.25
C ARG A 86 -10.89 -2.83 -1.95
N THR A 87 -12.19 -2.72 -1.65
CA THR A 87 -12.69 -2.10 -0.43
C THR A 87 -12.16 -2.83 0.80
N GLN A 88 -12.21 -4.16 0.83
CA GLN A 88 -11.76 -4.95 2.00
C GLN A 88 -10.30 -4.69 2.40
N VAL A 89 -9.40 -4.50 1.44
CA VAL A 89 -7.96 -4.27 1.69
C VAL A 89 -7.59 -2.78 1.79
N THR A 90 -8.57 -1.88 1.73
CA THR A 90 -8.37 -0.43 1.85
C THR A 90 -9.33 0.18 2.86
N MET A 91 -10.57 0.45 2.49
CA MET A 91 -11.55 1.14 3.34
C MET A 91 -12.26 0.21 4.34
N TRP A 92 -12.18 -1.10 4.11
CA TRP A 92 -12.88 -2.19 4.79
C TRP A 92 -14.41 -2.18 4.62
N PHE A 93 -15.00 -1.02 4.81
CA PHE A 93 -16.40 -0.70 4.63
C PHE A 93 -16.50 0.70 4.02
N ASP A 94 -17.53 0.95 3.22
CA ASP A 94 -17.72 2.28 2.64
C ASP A 94 -18.40 3.19 3.65
N ASN A 95 -17.79 4.36 3.90
CA ASN A 95 -18.43 5.42 4.67
C ASN A 95 -18.99 6.45 3.68
N THR A 96 -19.32 7.65 4.14
CA THR A 96 -19.80 8.71 3.23
C THR A 96 -18.69 9.15 2.25
N GLU A 97 -19.06 9.84 1.16
CA GLU A 97 -18.10 10.38 0.17
C GLU A 97 -16.99 11.25 0.78
N THR A 98 -17.22 11.80 1.98
CA THR A 98 -16.34 12.77 2.64
C THR A 98 -15.58 12.20 3.83
N GLU A 99 -15.95 11.03 4.34
CA GLU A 99 -15.33 10.47 5.55
C GLU A 99 -14.76 9.10 5.26
N ALA A 100 -13.53 8.85 5.72
CA ALA A 100 -13.00 7.50 5.69
C ALA A 100 -13.72 6.62 6.72
N SER A 101 -13.83 5.33 6.43
CA SER A 101 -14.25 4.33 7.40
C SER A 101 -13.32 4.32 8.61
N LEU A 102 -13.89 4.08 9.80
CA LEU A 102 -13.13 3.86 11.04
C LEU A 102 -12.22 2.61 10.96
N LEU A 103 -12.48 1.72 10.00
CA LEU A 103 -11.71 0.51 9.74
C LEU A 103 -10.74 0.65 8.55
N ARG A 104 -10.51 1.86 8.07
CA ARG A 104 -9.56 2.12 6.98
C ARG A 104 -8.17 1.53 7.30
N ASP A 105 -7.58 0.89 6.30
CA ASP A 105 -6.28 0.23 6.29
C ASP A 105 -6.15 -0.93 7.31
N TYR A 106 -7.27 -1.56 7.71
CA TYR A 106 -7.29 -2.70 8.65
C TYR A 106 -7.02 -4.06 7.99
N GLY A 107 -7.44 -4.24 6.74
CA GLY A 107 -7.48 -5.52 6.02
C GLY A 107 -6.16 -5.96 5.40
#